data_AF-A0A257MZV0-F1
#
_entry.id   AF-A0A257MZV0-F1
#
_cell.length_a   1.000
_cell.length_b   1.000
_cell.length_c   1.000
_cell.angle_alpha   90.00
_cell.angle_beta   90.00
_cell.angle_gamma   90.00
#
_symmetry.space_group_name_H-M   'P 1'
#
loop_
_entity.id
_entity.type
_entity.pdbx_description
1 polymer ?
#
loop_
_entity_poly.entity_id
_entity_poly.type
_entity_poly.pdbx_seq_one_letter_code
_entity_poly.pdbx_strand_id
1 'polypeptide(L)'
;KLDTLVFIQFEKQRALLIDNIGGCERILKTPMPLVYAIKTRRFILLYLLLLPFSLIDLASSMSAIIAMIVAYPLLSIDRIGLELQNPFAQKNLSHLPLETICQGIKNNGKNMLAIYTGCKS
;
A
#
# COMPACT_ATOMS: atom_id res chain seq x y z
N LYS A 1 -36.98 -11.43 -24.96
CA LYS A 1 -37.02 -10.15 -24.23
C LYS A 1 -36.33 -10.42 -22.90
N LEU A 2 -35.20 -9.75 -22.61
CA LEU A 2 -34.56 -9.88 -21.31
C LEU A 2 -35.47 -9.22 -20.28
N ASP A 3 -35.86 -9.95 -19.23
CA ASP A 3 -36.77 -9.40 -18.22
C ASP A 3 -36.12 -8.23 -17.49
N THR A 4 -36.89 -7.15 -17.27
CA THR A 4 -36.41 -5.92 -16.61
C THR A 4 -35.76 -6.20 -15.25
N LEU A 5 -36.23 -7.23 -14.54
CA LEU A 5 -35.66 -7.66 -13.26
C LEU A 5 -34.23 -8.18 -13.38
N VAL A 6 -33.92 -8.94 -14.45
CA VAL A 6 -32.57 -9.47 -14.70
C VAL A 6 -31.62 -8.33 -15.08
N PHE A 7 -32.10 -7.36 -15.85
CA PHE A 7 -31.32 -6.16 -16.19
C PHE A 7 -30.95 -5.36 -14.92
N ILE A 8 -31.91 -5.15 -14.01
CA ILE A 8 -31.67 -4.45 -12.73
C ILE A 8 -30.64 -5.20 -11.86
N GLN A 9 -30.69 -6.54 -11.82
CA GLN A 9 -29.69 -7.35 -11.11
C GLN A 9 -28.28 -7.14 -11.69
N PHE A 10 -28.16 -7.13 -13.01
CA PHE A 10 -26.88 -6.92 -13.68
C PHE A 10 -26.32 -5.51 -13.42
N GLU A 11 -27.16 -4.48 -13.53
CA GLU A 11 -26.76 -3.10 -13.22
C GLU A 11 -26.29 -2.93 -11.78
N LYS A 12 -26.92 -3.62 -10.80
CA LYS A 12 -26.43 -3.64 -9.42
C LYS A 12 -25.02 -4.20 -9.31
N GLN A 13 -24.73 -5.34 -9.96
CA GLN A 13 -23.38 -5.92 -9.93
C GLN A 13 -22.35 -5.01 -10.62
N ARG A 14 -22.73 -4.35 -11.71
CA ARG A 14 -21.88 -3.36 -12.39
C ARG A 14 -21.58 -2.15 -11.51
N ALA A 15 -22.59 -1.61 -10.83
CA ALA A 15 -22.43 -0.48 -9.92
C ALA A 15 -21.44 -0.81 -8.79
N LEU A 16 -21.55 -1.99 -8.19
CA LEU A 16 -20.59 -2.45 -7.17
C LEU A 16 -19.15 -2.52 -7.68
N LEU A 17 -18.95 -2.97 -8.93
CA LEU A 17 -17.63 -3.02 -9.54
C LEU A 17 -17.06 -1.61 -9.74
N ILE A 18 -17.89 -0.69 -10.24
CA ILE A 18 -17.53 0.71 -10.48
C ILE A 18 -17.19 1.41 -9.17
N ASP A 19 -17.96 1.17 -8.11
CA ASP A 19 -17.71 1.74 -6.78
C ASP A 19 -16.37 1.28 -6.21
N ASN A 20 -16.04 -0.01 -6.34
CA ASN A 20 -14.76 -0.56 -5.91
C ASN A 20 -13.59 0.02 -6.71
N ILE A 21 -13.72 0.13 -8.04
CA ILE A 21 -12.70 0.76 -8.90
C ILE A 21 -12.52 2.24 -8.53
N GLY A 22 -13.61 2.98 -8.34
CA GLY A 22 -13.58 4.37 -7.91
C GLY A 22 -12.98 4.55 -6.51
N GLY A 23 -13.11 3.56 -5.63
CA GLY A 23 -12.41 3.50 -4.34
C GLY A 23 -10.89 3.34 -4.52
N CYS A 24 -10.46 2.39 -5.35
CA CYS A 24 -9.05 2.18 -5.67
C CYS A 24 -8.43 3.42 -6.34
N GLU A 25 -9.14 4.07 -7.26
CA GLU A 25 -8.68 5.33 -7.88
C GLU A 25 -8.54 6.46 -6.87
N ARG A 26 -9.45 6.58 -5.89
CA ARG A 26 -9.33 7.60 -4.84
C ARG A 26 -8.10 7.38 -3.98
N ILE A 27 -7.85 6.14 -3.55
CA ILE A 27 -6.65 5.76 -2.79
C ILE A 27 -5.38 6.08 -3.59
N LEU A 28 -5.38 5.79 -4.89
CA LEU A 28 -4.26 6.11 -5.78
C LEU A 28 -4.09 7.63 -6.00
N LYS A 29 -5.19 8.38 -6.12
CA LYS A 29 -5.22 9.83 -6.38
C LYS A 29 -5.04 10.69 -5.12
N THR A 30 -4.93 10.10 -3.93
CA THR A 30 -4.52 10.79 -2.71
C THR A 30 -3.06 10.49 -2.34
N PRO A 31 -2.06 10.77 -3.20
CA PRO A 31 -0.68 10.65 -2.78
C PRO A 31 -0.41 11.69 -1.68
N MET A 32 0.22 11.25 -0.59
CA MET A 32 0.62 12.16 0.48
C MET A 32 1.54 13.24 -0.09
N PRO A 33 1.37 14.53 0.29
CA PRO A 33 2.19 15.60 -0.25
C PRO A 33 3.67 15.35 -0.01
N LEU A 34 4.49 15.46 -1.05
CA LEU A 34 5.95 15.28 -0.98
C LEU A 34 6.59 16.19 0.10
N VAL A 35 5.97 17.33 0.36
CA VAL A 35 6.36 18.26 1.43
C VAL A 35 6.32 17.58 2.81
N TYR A 36 5.33 16.73 3.09
CA TYR A 36 5.24 16.03 4.37
C TYR A 36 6.43 15.09 4.58
N ALA A 37 6.76 14.27 3.58
CA ALA A 37 7.91 13.36 3.62
C ALA A 37 9.23 14.11 3.89
N ILE A 38 9.45 15.25 3.22
CA ILE A 38 10.64 16.08 3.45
C ILE A 38 10.67 16.62 4.89
N LYS A 39 9.53 17.08 5.42
CA LYS A 39 9.45 17.65 6.76
C LYS A 39 9.72 16.58 7.83
N THR A 40 9.11 15.41 7.71
CA THR A 40 9.32 14.28 8.61
C THR A 40 10.79 13.84 8.63
N ARG A 41 11.41 13.72 7.45
CA ARG A 41 12.83 13.35 7.36
C ARG A 41 13.76 14.38 8.02
N ARG A 42 13.49 15.67 7.85
CA ARG A 42 14.25 16.73 8.54
C ARG A 42 14.07 16.67 10.05
N PHE A 43 12.85 16.39 10.53
CA PHE A 43 12.57 16.24 11.95
C PHE A 43 13.32 15.04 12.56
N ILE A 44 13.33 13.89 11.88
CA ILE A 44 14.09 12.70 12.30
C ILE A 44 15.59 13.00 12.39
N LEU A 45 16.15 13.68 11.38
CA LEU A 45 17.58 14.05 11.38
C LEU A 45 17.91 15.01 12.52
N LEU A 46 17.06 15.99 12.80
CA LEU A 46 17.22 16.87 13.96
C LEU A 46 17.16 16.08 15.26
N TYR A 47 16.16 15.21 15.43
CA TYR A 47 16.04 14.37 16.61
C TYR A 47 17.30 13.52 16.86
N LEU A 48 17.81 12.86 15.82
CA LEU A 48 19.03 12.05 15.91
C LEU A 48 20.29 12.87 16.18
N LEU A 49 20.33 14.13 15.73
CA LEU A 49 21.44 15.04 16.01
C LEU A 49 21.41 15.52 17.46
N LEU A 50 20.24 15.82 18.02
CA LEU A 50 20.08 16.24 19.42
C LEU A 50 20.25 15.07 20.42
N LEU A 51 19.93 13.84 20.01
CA LEU A 51 20.02 12.66 20.85
C LEU A 51 21.39 12.46 21.54
N PRO A 52 22.55 12.50 20.86
CA PRO A 52 23.85 12.35 21.52
C PRO A 52 24.16 13.50 22.50
N PHE A 53 23.69 14.73 22.23
CA PHE A 53 23.84 15.85 23.18
C PHE A 53 23.03 15.61 24.45
N SER A 54 21.83 15.04 24.34
CA SER A 54 21.01 14.68 25.50
C SER A 54 21.60 13.54 26.33
N LEU A 55 22.45 12.69 25.74
CA LEU A 55 23.05 11.52 26.39
C LEU A 55 24.47 11.78 26.92
N ILE A 56 25.05 12.95 26.63
CA ILE A 56 26.44 13.26 27.00
C ILE A 56 26.66 13.23 28.51
N ASP A 57 25.65 13.64 29.28
CA ASP A 57 25.68 13.68 30.75
C ASP A 57 25.56 12.28 31.39
N LEU A 58 24.97 11.32 30.66
CA LEU A 58 24.69 9.98 31.19
C LEU A 58 25.73 8.94 30.76
N ALA A 59 26.22 9.04 29.52
CA ALA A 59 27.13 8.05 28.93
C ALA A 59 27.96 8.66 27.79
N SER A 60 28.83 9.63 28.09
CA SER A 60 29.65 10.35 27.10
C SER A 60 30.37 9.43 26.09
N SER A 61 31.01 8.36 26.55
CA SER A 61 31.76 7.42 25.70
C SER A 61 30.88 6.51 24.83
N MET A 62 29.64 6.22 25.24
CA MET A 62 28.73 5.29 24.54
C MET A 62 27.55 5.99 23.85
N SER A 63 27.43 7.31 24.03
CA SER A 63 26.36 8.15 23.48
C SER A 63 26.16 7.97 21.97
N ALA A 64 27.25 7.90 21.21
CA ALA A 64 27.23 7.69 19.77
C ALA A 64 26.71 6.29 19.38
N ILE A 65 27.06 5.26 20.15
CA ILE A 65 26.63 3.87 19.91
C ILE A 65 25.13 3.75 20.17
N ILE A 66 24.66 4.31 21.29
CA ILE A 66 23.23 4.34 21.63
C ILE A 66 22.45 5.10 20.57
N ALA A 67 22.98 6.23 20.09
CA ALA A 67 22.35 6.99 19.03
C ALA A 67 22.23 6.22 17.71
N MET A 68 23.25 5.45 17.33
CA MET A 68 23.17 4.56 16.15
C MET A 68 22.10 3.47 16.31
N ILE A 69 22.01 2.85 17.49
CA ILE A 69 21.01 1.82 17.79
C ILE A 69 19.59 2.38 17.68
N VAL A 70 19.36 3.62 18.11
CA VAL A 70 18.05 4.31 18.00
C VAL A 70 17.79 4.83 16.58
N ALA A 71 18.83 5.28 15.87
CA ALA A 71 18.73 5.78 14.50
C ALA A 71 18.25 4.70 13.53
N TYR A 72 18.75 3.48 13.67
CA TYR A 72 18.44 2.37 12.77
C TYR A 72 16.92 2.09 12.63
N PRO A 73 16.17 1.80 13.73
CA PRO A 73 14.74 1.55 13.63
C PRO A 73 13.96 2.80 13.19
N LEU A 74 14.36 3.99 13.64
CA LEU A 74 13.66 5.23 13.32
C LEU A 74 13.73 5.56 11.81
N LEU A 75 14.92 5.42 11.21
CA LEU A 75 15.13 5.59 9.78
C LEU A 75 14.51 4.45 8.96
N SER A 76 14.48 3.23 9.51
CA SER A 76 13.81 2.10 8.87
C SER A 76 12.31 2.31 8.78
N ILE A 77 11.68 2.80 9.86
CA ILE A 77 10.25 3.13 9.89
C ILE A 77 9.92 4.24 8.89
N ASP A 78 10.75 5.28 8.77
CA ASP A 78 10.56 6.36 7.77
C ASP A 78 10.53 5.80 6.34
N ARG A 79 11.46 4.91 6.00
CA ARG A 79 11.48 4.28 4.68
C ARG A 79 10.28 3.38 4.43
N ILE A 80 9.91 2.55 5.40
CA ILE A 80 8.72 1.69 5.30
C ILE A 80 7.46 2.55 5.13
N GLY A 81 7.37 3.66 5.85
CA GLY A 81 6.28 4.63 5.71
C GLY A 81 6.18 5.25 4.31
N LEU A 82 7.32 5.51 3.65
CA LEU A 82 7.34 5.98 2.26
C LEU A 82 6.91 4.90 1.26
N GLU A 83 7.28 3.65 1.49
CA GLU A 83 6.86 2.54 0.63
C GLU A 83 5.35 2.26 0.78
N LEU A 84 4.82 2.29 2.00
CA LEU A 84 3.39 2.10 2.30
C LEU A 84 2.49 3.18 1.69
N GLN A 85 3.03 4.37 1.40
CA GLN A 85 2.27 5.44 0.75
C GLN A 85 1.89 5.13 -0.70
N ASN A 86 2.52 4.15 -1.35
CA ASN A 86 2.19 3.77 -2.73
C ASN A 86 1.90 2.26 -2.85
N PRO A 87 0.75 1.79 -2.33
CA PRO A 87 0.42 0.36 -2.20
C PRO A 87 0.21 -0.36 -3.54
N PHE A 88 0.01 0.39 -4.64
CA PHE A 88 -0.26 -0.14 -5.98
C PHE A 88 0.95 -0.02 -6.94
N ALA A 89 2.11 0.41 -6.44
CA ALA A 89 3.30 0.55 -7.28
C ALA A 89 3.79 -0.82 -7.80
N GLN A 90 3.93 -0.96 -9.12
CA GLN A 90 4.34 -2.22 -9.75
C GLN A 90 5.83 -2.60 -9.57
N LYS A 91 6.63 -1.80 -8.85
CA LYS A 91 8.09 -1.90 -8.87
C LYS A 91 8.76 -2.62 -7.69
N ASN A 92 8.05 -2.96 -6.61
CA ASN A 92 8.66 -3.65 -5.45
C ASN A 92 7.88 -4.91 -5.04
N LEU A 93 8.63 -5.87 -4.47
CA LEU A 93 8.15 -7.18 -3.97
C LEU A 93 7.16 -7.09 -2.80
N SER A 94 7.13 -5.98 -2.07
CA SER A 94 6.24 -5.76 -0.91
C SER A 94 4.86 -5.21 -1.27
N HIS A 95 4.59 -4.97 -2.56
CA HIS A 95 3.34 -4.37 -3.02
C HIS A 95 2.27 -5.42 -3.36
N LEU A 96 1.02 -4.96 -3.44
CA LEU A 96 -0.12 -5.84 -3.68
C LEU A 96 0.03 -6.55 -5.04
N PRO A 97 -0.10 -7.89 -5.13
CA PRO A 97 0.09 -8.64 -6.36
C PRO A 97 -1.13 -8.49 -7.29
N LEU A 98 -1.31 -7.31 -7.86
CA LEU A 98 -2.40 -6.96 -8.78
C LEU A 98 -2.49 -7.93 -9.96
N GLU A 99 -1.35 -8.37 -10.49
CA GLU A 99 -1.28 -9.33 -11.60
C GLU A 99 -1.90 -10.67 -11.19
N THR A 100 -1.54 -11.18 -10.01
CA THR A 100 -2.08 -12.44 -9.47
C THR A 100 -3.57 -12.33 -9.18
N ILE A 101 -4.01 -11.20 -8.63
CA ILE A 101 -5.44 -10.94 -8.38
C ILE A 101 -6.21 -10.91 -9.71
N CYS A 102 -5.70 -10.19 -10.71
CA CYS A 102 -6.29 -10.12 -12.06
C CYS A 102 -6.36 -11.50 -12.72
N GLN A 103 -5.28 -12.29 -12.60
CA GLN A 103 -5.22 -13.64 -13.12
C GLN A 103 -6.22 -14.57 -12.41
N GLY A 104 -6.41 -14.41 -11.10
CA GLY A 104 -7.44 -15.12 -10.33
C GLY A 104 -8.85 -14.82 -10.83
N ILE A 105 -9.19 -13.54 -11.04
CA ILE A 105 -10.49 -13.12 -11.57
C ILE A 105 -10.71 -13.69 -12.97
N LYS A 106 -9.70 -13.61 -13.85
CA LYS A 106 -9.75 -14.15 -15.22
C LYS A 106 -9.99 -15.66 -15.22
N ASN A 107 -9.29 -16.39 -14.37
CA ASN A 107 -9.44 -17.84 -14.27
C ASN A 107 -10.82 -18.21 -13.71
N ASN A 108 -11.32 -17.48 -12.71
CA ASN A 108 -12.67 -17.70 -12.17
C ASN A 108 -13.75 -17.49 -13.26
N GLY A 109 -13.63 -16.44 -14.07
CA GLY A 109 -14.53 -16.21 -15.21
C GLY A 109 -14.49 -17.33 -16.24
N LYS A 110 -13.29 -17.81 -16.60
CA LYS A 110 -13.12 -18.96 -17.50
C LYS A 110 -13.74 -20.24 -16.93
N ASN A 111 -13.53 -20.51 -15.65
CA ASN A 111 -14.08 -21.68 -14.98
C ASN A 111 -15.61 -21.66 -14.96
N MET A 112 -16.20 -20.50 -14.67
CA MET A 112 -17.65 -20.32 -14.72
C MET A 112 -18.18 -20.60 -16.12
N LEU A 113 -17.57 -20.04 -17.17
CA LEU A 113 -17.96 -20.32 -18.55
C LEU A 113 -17.84 -21.81 -18.90
N ALA A 114 -16.74 -22.47 -18.50
CA ALA A 114 -16.53 -23.89 -18.77
C ALA A 114 -17.61 -24.78 -18.12
N ILE A 115 -18.04 -24.43 -16.90
CA ILE A 115 -19.15 -25.12 -16.20
C ILE A 115 -20.47 -24.96 -16.97
N TYR A 116 -20.77 -23.74 -17.46
CA TYR A 116 -22.01 -23.49 -18.21
C TYR A 116 -22.01 -24.11 -19.62
N THR A 117 -20.86 -24.17 -20.30
CA THR A 117 -20.77 -24.74 -21.65
C THR A 117 -20.69 -26.27 -21.67
N GLY A 118 -20.75 -26.93 -20.50
CA GLY A 118 -20.70 -28.40 -20.40
C GLY A 118 -19.42 -29.02 -20.95
N CYS A 119 -18.38 -28.21 -21.20
CA CYS A 119 -17.12 -28.66 -21.75
C CYS A 119 -16.28 -29.19 -20.59
N LYS A 120 -16.63 -30.40 -20.15
CA LYS A 120 -15.78 -31.24 -19.32
C LYS A 120 -14.61 -31.64 -20.20
N SER A 121 -13.39 -31.25 -19.80
CA SER A 121 -12.17 -31.91 -20.27
C SER A 121 -12.20 -33.39 -19.93
#